data_AF-A0A925VVJ9-F1
#
_entry.id   AF-A0A925VVJ9-F1
#
_cell.length_a   1.000
_cell.length_b   1.000
_cell.length_c   1.000
_cell.angle_alpha   90.00
_cell.angle_beta   90.00
_cell.angle_gamma   90.00
#
_symmetry.space_group_name_H-M   'P 1'
#
loop_
_entity.id
_entity.type
_entity.pdbx_description
1 polymer ?
#
loop_
_entity_poly.entity_id
_entity_poly.type
_entity_poly.pdbx_seq_one_letter_code
_entity_poly.pdbx_strand_id
1 'polypeptide(L)'
;AYDPEDGSANHGGRILEAVTKDQLNTGLSGQLRFTVAERNLYAYIFGVKNPVAHIMGYFVSVLRDRIANFEAPPETQPLPDANPLTVEPGGGVQGISINDLRKNLRDLNDRMDDHCASASARYGISLHAALITGIDPPPEVDSALAAINTAHNHVSSEISLAQAAADQKIVQSRRAVEIETLNAQAEVEPLVQLAEQLRQLRANGAGALEAYVRNIKMNLYKRARQLVLSGQEGAK
;
A
#
# COMPACT_ATOMS: atom_id res chain seq x y z
N ALA A 1 -0.79 22.69 -28.98
CA ALA A 1 -1.17 21.97 -30.21
C ALA A 1 -1.58 22.91 -31.35
N TYR A 2 -1.96 24.17 -31.08
CA TYR A 2 -2.17 25.16 -32.14
C TYR A 2 -0.92 25.38 -32.98
N ASP A 3 -1.06 25.23 -34.30
CA ASP A 3 -0.02 25.55 -35.28
C ASP A 3 -0.44 26.84 -36.02
N PRO A 4 0.35 27.92 -35.92
CA PRO A 4 0.04 29.18 -36.58
C PRO A 4 0.21 29.15 -38.11
N GLU A 5 0.86 28.12 -38.67
CA GLU A 5 1.03 27.97 -40.12
C GLU A 5 -0.04 27.05 -40.75
N ASP A 6 -0.57 26.08 -40.00
CA ASP A 6 -1.66 25.20 -40.43
C ASP A 6 -2.71 24.97 -39.32
N GLY A 7 -3.87 25.63 -39.45
CA GLY A 7 -4.97 25.50 -38.48
C GLY A 7 -5.66 24.13 -38.46
N SER A 8 -5.42 23.26 -39.44
CA SER A 8 -5.97 21.90 -39.51
C SER A 8 -5.08 20.85 -38.86
N ALA A 9 -3.79 21.16 -38.66
CA ALA A 9 -2.82 20.29 -38.03
C ALA A 9 -3.19 19.97 -36.57
N ASN A 10 -2.64 18.87 -36.03
CA ASN A 10 -2.78 18.49 -34.62
C ASN A 10 -4.24 18.34 -34.15
N HIS A 11 -5.07 17.67 -34.96
CA HIS A 11 -6.50 17.48 -34.70
C HIS A 11 -7.24 18.82 -34.49
N GLY A 12 -6.98 19.80 -35.38
CA GLY A 12 -7.54 21.15 -35.27
C GLY A 12 -6.93 21.96 -34.11
N GLY A 13 -5.65 21.76 -33.84
CA GLY A 13 -4.88 22.51 -32.84
C GLY A 13 -5.09 22.09 -31.39
N ARG A 14 -5.74 20.95 -31.13
CA ARG A 14 -6.12 20.51 -29.77
C ARG A 14 -5.17 19.51 -29.14
N ILE A 15 -4.66 18.55 -29.91
CA ILE A 15 -3.87 17.42 -29.37
C ILE A 15 -2.53 17.36 -30.08
N LEU A 16 -1.44 17.39 -29.30
CA LEU A 16 -0.10 17.15 -29.82
C LEU A 16 0.23 15.66 -29.69
N GLU A 17 0.57 15.01 -30.80
CA GLU A 17 1.04 13.63 -30.75
C GLU A 17 2.54 13.57 -30.43
N ALA A 18 2.89 12.70 -29.49
CA ALA A 18 4.26 12.32 -29.17
C ALA A 18 4.37 10.81 -28.98
N VAL A 19 5.58 10.29 -29.05
CA VAL A 19 5.88 8.88 -28.84
C VAL A 19 6.65 8.74 -27.54
N THR A 20 6.21 7.84 -26.65
CA THR A 20 6.90 7.57 -25.39
C THR A 20 8.07 6.61 -25.57
N LYS A 21 8.89 6.43 -24.53
CA LYS A 21 10.00 5.46 -24.48
C LYS A 21 9.59 4.04 -24.91
N ASP A 22 8.37 3.63 -24.59
CA ASP A 22 7.82 2.31 -24.92
C ASP A 22 7.17 2.23 -26.31
N GLN A 23 7.45 3.21 -27.18
CA GLN A 23 6.90 3.29 -28.54
C GLN A 23 5.37 3.42 -28.59
N LEU A 24 4.77 4.04 -27.58
CA LEU A 24 3.33 4.30 -27.56
C LEU A 24 3.05 5.72 -28.04
N ASN A 25 2.14 5.86 -29.01
CA ASN A 25 1.65 7.15 -29.44
C ASN A 25 0.72 7.71 -28.35
N THR A 26 0.99 8.90 -27.85
CA THR A 26 0.16 9.56 -26.84
C THR A 26 -0.20 10.97 -27.27
N GLY A 27 -1.45 11.33 -26.99
CA GLY A 27 -1.95 12.69 -27.13
C GLY A 27 -1.58 13.53 -25.92
N LEU A 28 -1.11 14.74 -26.16
CA LEU A 28 -0.74 15.69 -25.11
C LEU A 28 -1.59 16.95 -25.24
N SER A 29 -2.08 17.39 -24.10
CA SER A 29 -2.76 18.68 -23.95
C SER A 29 -2.03 19.54 -22.92
N GLY A 30 -2.01 20.84 -23.17
CA GLY A 30 -1.33 21.77 -22.28
C GLY A 30 -1.47 23.22 -22.72
N GLN A 31 -0.95 24.11 -21.87
CA GLN A 31 -0.91 25.55 -22.08
C GLN A 31 0.53 26.03 -22.03
N LEU A 32 0.88 26.91 -22.97
CA LEU A 32 2.18 27.55 -23.01
C LEU A 32 2.03 29.04 -22.73
N ARG A 33 2.77 29.55 -21.74
CA ARG A 33 2.87 30.99 -21.47
C ARG A 33 4.29 31.46 -21.72
N PHE A 34 4.42 32.48 -22.56
CA PHE A 34 5.71 33.11 -22.86
C PHE A 34 5.60 34.63 -22.79
N THR A 35 6.74 35.28 -22.62
CA THR A 35 6.89 36.73 -22.68
C THR A 35 8.15 37.07 -23.46
N VAL A 36 8.13 38.20 -24.16
CA VAL A 36 9.29 38.65 -24.91
C VAL A 36 10.33 39.20 -23.92
N ALA A 37 11.57 38.73 -24.04
CA ALA A 37 12.65 39.17 -23.18
C ALA A 37 13.16 40.55 -23.63
N GLU A 38 12.89 41.59 -22.85
CA GLU A 38 13.30 42.96 -23.15
C GLU A 38 14.81 43.09 -23.40
N ARG A 39 15.61 42.30 -22.67
CA ARG A 39 17.07 42.26 -22.75
C ARG A 39 17.60 41.76 -24.11
N ASN A 40 16.77 41.09 -24.91
CA ASN A 40 17.15 40.53 -26.20
C ASN A 40 16.03 40.68 -27.23
N LEU A 41 15.38 41.84 -27.23
CA LEU A 41 14.27 42.15 -28.13
C LEU A 41 14.66 42.06 -29.61
N TYR A 42 15.92 42.35 -29.94
CA TYR A 42 16.45 42.27 -31.29
C TYR A 42 16.29 40.87 -31.89
N ALA A 43 16.61 39.82 -31.14
CA ALA A 43 16.49 38.43 -31.61
C ALA A 43 15.01 38.07 -31.90
N TYR A 44 14.07 38.58 -31.11
CA TYR A 44 12.66 38.33 -31.30
C TYR A 44 12.09 39.04 -32.55
N ILE A 45 12.46 40.31 -32.75
CA ILE A 45 11.90 41.13 -33.85
C ILE A 45 12.58 40.83 -35.19
N PHE A 46 13.91 40.70 -35.20
CA PHE A 46 14.71 40.62 -36.43
C PHE A 46 15.39 39.27 -36.62
N GLY A 47 15.57 38.48 -35.55
CA GLY A 47 16.23 37.19 -35.62
C GLY A 47 15.36 36.06 -36.16
N VAL A 48 14.03 36.19 -36.08
CA VAL A 48 13.08 35.16 -36.50
C VAL A 48 11.95 35.78 -37.34
N LYS A 49 11.71 35.22 -38.53
CA LYS A 49 10.68 35.73 -39.45
C LYS A 49 9.25 35.59 -38.89
N ASN A 50 8.91 34.41 -38.35
CA ASN A 50 7.63 34.10 -37.72
C ASN A 50 7.88 33.68 -36.25
N PRO A 51 7.99 34.64 -35.30
CA PRO A 51 8.43 34.33 -33.94
C PRO A 51 7.49 33.35 -33.24
N VAL A 52 6.16 33.52 -33.36
CA VAL A 52 5.19 32.63 -32.71
C VAL A 52 5.30 31.19 -33.23
N ALA A 53 5.37 31.01 -34.55
CA ALA A 53 5.53 29.68 -35.18
C ALA A 53 6.82 29.00 -34.73
N HIS A 54 7.92 29.76 -34.67
CA HIS A 54 9.21 29.25 -34.25
C HIS A 54 9.24 28.82 -32.78
N ILE A 55 8.64 29.61 -31.89
CA ILE A 55 8.53 29.29 -30.46
C ILE A 55 7.71 28.02 -30.26
N MET A 56 6.57 27.92 -30.95
CA MET A 56 5.73 26.72 -30.91
C MET A 56 6.47 25.50 -31.43
N GLY A 57 7.18 25.60 -32.55
CA GLY A 57 7.99 24.53 -33.10
C GLY A 57 9.12 24.09 -32.16
N TYR A 58 9.87 25.05 -31.63
CA TYR A 58 10.94 24.80 -30.65
C TYR A 58 10.40 24.07 -29.41
N PHE A 59 9.31 24.56 -28.84
CA PHE A 59 8.67 23.94 -27.68
C PHE A 59 8.21 22.50 -27.99
N VAL A 60 7.54 22.28 -29.13
CA VAL A 60 7.09 20.95 -29.55
C VAL A 60 8.26 19.98 -29.72
N SER A 61 9.38 20.44 -30.30
CA SER A 61 10.59 19.60 -30.45
C SER A 61 11.17 19.18 -29.10
N VAL A 62 11.32 20.13 -28.16
CA VAL A 62 11.84 19.87 -26.82
C VAL A 62 10.90 18.96 -26.03
N LEU A 63 9.59 19.20 -26.13
CA LEU A 63 8.57 18.39 -25.46
C LEU A 63 8.58 16.93 -25.97
N ARG A 64 8.64 16.73 -27.29
CA ARG A 64 8.71 15.39 -27.89
C ARG A 64 9.97 14.63 -27.48
N ASP A 65 11.12 15.30 -27.52
CA ASP A 65 12.39 14.70 -27.08
C ASP A 65 12.30 14.25 -25.60
N ARG A 66 11.72 15.09 -24.75
CA ARG A 66 11.61 14.76 -23.33
C ARG A 66 10.66 13.61 -23.05
N ILE A 67 9.55 13.51 -23.76
CA ILE A 67 8.58 12.44 -23.58
C ILE A 67 9.13 11.10 -24.08
N ALA A 68 9.92 11.12 -25.15
CA ALA A 68 10.63 9.94 -25.63
C ALA A 68 11.68 9.45 -24.63
N ASN A 69 12.38 10.38 -23.95
CA ASN A 69 13.47 10.08 -23.02
C ASN A 69 13.09 10.18 -21.54
N PHE A 70 11.78 10.24 -21.21
CA PHE A 70 11.36 10.41 -19.82
C PHE A 70 11.59 9.13 -19.02
N GLU A 71 12.17 9.30 -17.84
CA GLU A 71 12.35 8.25 -16.85
C GLU A 71 11.97 8.80 -15.49
N ALA A 72 11.08 8.09 -14.80
CA ALA A 72 10.73 8.42 -13.43
C ALA A 72 11.98 8.32 -12.55
N PRO A 73 12.19 9.26 -11.61
CA PRO A 73 13.19 9.06 -10.57
C PRO A 73 12.95 7.69 -9.92
N PRO A 74 13.99 6.89 -9.65
CA PRO A 74 13.81 5.66 -8.88
C PRO A 74 13.12 6.04 -7.58
N GLU A 75 11.93 5.48 -7.32
CA GLU A 75 11.28 5.64 -6.02
C GLU A 75 12.31 5.24 -4.97
N THR A 76 12.71 6.23 -4.16
CA THR A 76 13.67 6.01 -3.08
C THR A 76 13.17 4.83 -2.27
N GLN A 77 14.02 3.80 -2.20
CA GLN A 77 13.74 2.51 -1.58
C GLN A 77 13.01 2.66 -0.23
N PRO A 78 12.14 1.70 0.14
CA PRO A 78 11.46 1.71 1.43
C PRO A 78 12.50 1.80 2.56
N LEU A 79 12.14 2.56 3.60
CA LEU A 79 12.97 2.76 4.78
C LEU A 79 13.50 1.42 5.34
N PRO A 80 14.69 1.37 5.98
CA PRO A 80 15.40 0.13 6.30
C PRO A 80 14.76 -0.79 7.37
N ASP A 81 13.57 -0.47 7.89
CA ASP A 81 12.97 -1.16 9.04
C ASP A 81 11.59 -1.80 8.77
N ALA A 82 11.18 -1.92 7.51
CA ALA A 82 9.99 -2.68 7.15
C ALA A 82 10.35 -4.12 6.77
N ASN A 83 9.81 -5.06 7.54
CA ASN A 83 9.84 -6.52 7.33
C ASN A 83 9.77 -6.88 5.82
N PRO A 84 10.59 -7.80 5.28
CA PRO A 84 10.64 -8.11 3.83
C PRO A 84 9.35 -8.72 3.25
N LEU A 85 8.31 -8.94 4.07
CA LEU A 85 6.96 -9.34 3.64
C LEU A 85 5.96 -8.16 3.56
N THR A 86 6.32 -6.97 4.02
CA THR A 86 5.55 -5.74 3.80
C THR A 86 6.18 -4.98 2.64
N VAL A 87 6.23 -5.60 1.47
CA VAL A 87 6.32 -4.82 0.23
C VAL A 87 5.01 -4.04 0.19
N GLU A 88 5.07 -2.72 0.38
CA GLU A 88 3.90 -1.89 0.16
C GLU A 88 3.31 -2.20 -1.23
N PRO A 89 2.00 -2.49 -1.37
CA PRO A 89 1.40 -2.80 -2.67
C PRO A 89 1.30 -1.59 -3.62
N GLY A 90 1.96 -0.48 -3.28
CA GLY A 90 1.90 0.82 -3.95
C GLY A 90 2.67 0.91 -5.28
N GLY A 91 3.42 -0.14 -5.64
CA GLY A 91 4.11 -0.25 -6.94
C GLY A 91 3.13 -0.50 -8.10
N GLY A 92 2.17 0.40 -8.30
CA GLY A 92 1.21 0.31 -9.38
C GLY A 92 1.92 0.35 -10.74
N VAL A 93 1.80 -0.75 -11.50
CA VAL A 93 2.22 -0.91 -12.91
C VAL A 93 3.52 -0.16 -13.20
N GLN A 94 4.58 -0.57 -12.49
CA GLN A 94 5.93 -0.12 -12.74
C GLN A 94 6.37 -0.71 -14.08
N GLY A 95 6.60 0.14 -15.09
CA GLY A 95 7.10 -0.29 -16.41
C GLY A 95 6.31 0.18 -17.63
N ILE A 96 5.28 1.02 -17.47
CA ILE A 96 4.66 1.72 -18.61
C ILE A 96 4.93 3.21 -18.47
N SER A 97 5.73 3.74 -19.40
CA SER A 97 6.17 5.14 -19.52
C SER A 97 5.02 6.15 -19.42
N ILE A 98 3.80 5.81 -19.87
CA ILE A 98 2.62 6.67 -19.76
C ILE A 98 2.19 6.86 -18.30
N ASN A 99 2.24 5.82 -17.49
CA ASN A 99 1.90 5.89 -16.08
C ASN A 99 2.95 6.72 -15.32
N ASP A 100 4.22 6.55 -15.68
CA ASP A 100 5.33 7.30 -15.10
C ASP A 100 5.23 8.79 -15.43
N LEU A 101 4.92 9.12 -16.69
CA LEU A 101 4.65 10.50 -17.13
C LEU A 101 3.43 11.09 -16.42
N ARG A 102 2.36 10.31 -16.22
CA ARG A 102 1.15 10.75 -15.52
C ARG A 102 1.42 11.05 -14.04
N LYS A 103 2.16 10.19 -13.35
CA LYS A 103 2.54 10.37 -11.94
C LYS A 103 3.50 11.55 -11.74
N ASN A 104 4.44 11.74 -12.66
CA ASN A 104 5.54 12.70 -12.53
C ASN A 104 5.41 13.92 -13.45
N LEU A 105 4.17 14.35 -13.75
CA LEU A 105 3.93 15.46 -14.66
C LEU A 105 4.54 16.79 -14.17
N ARG A 106 4.64 16.96 -12.86
CA ARG A 106 5.30 18.12 -12.26
C ARG A 106 6.79 18.16 -12.56
N ASP A 107 7.50 17.05 -12.36
CA ASP A 107 8.93 16.94 -12.69
C ASP A 107 9.18 17.16 -14.18
N LEU A 108 8.27 16.68 -15.04
CA LEU A 108 8.32 16.98 -16.48
C LEU A 108 8.23 18.49 -16.76
N ASN A 109 7.30 19.21 -16.12
CA ASN A 109 7.16 20.66 -16.27
C ASN A 109 8.39 21.42 -15.75
N ASP A 110 8.93 21.03 -14.59
CA ASP A 110 10.12 21.67 -14.00
C ASP A 110 11.34 21.50 -14.93
N ARG A 111 11.55 20.30 -15.48
CA ARG A 111 12.61 20.01 -16.45
C ARG A 111 12.41 20.73 -17.79
N MET A 112 11.16 20.96 -18.19
CA MET A 112 10.84 21.78 -19.37
C MET A 112 11.28 23.22 -19.17
N ASP A 113 11.00 23.81 -18.01
CA ASP A 113 11.34 25.20 -17.70
C ASP A 113 12.87 25.41 -17.71
N ASP A 114 13.63 24.47 -17.13
CA ASP A 114 15.11 24.50 -17.15
C ASP A 114 15.68 24.50 -18.57
N HIS A 115 15.19 23.61 -19.45
CA HIS A 115 15.69 23.52 -20.82
C HIS A 115 15.27 24.73 -21.67
N CYS A 116 14.08 25.27 -21.37
CA CYS A 116 13.53 26.45 -22.01
C CYS A 116 14.18 27.77 -21.54
N ALA A 117 14.92 27.78 -20.42
CA ALA A 117 15.66 28.95 -19.95
C ALA A 117 16.65 29.48 -21.00
N SER A 118 17.25 28.59 -21.79
CA SER A 118 18.18 28.94 -22.87
C SER A 118 17.53 29.69 -24.05
N ALA A 119 16.20 29.61 -24.20
CA ALA A 119 15.47 30.24 -25.29
C ALA A 119 15.52 31.78 -25.23
N SER A 120 15.66 32.36 -24.02
CA SER A 120 15.73 33.81 -23.83
C SER A 120 16.97 34.42 -24.48
N ALA A 121 18.12 33.76 -24.32
CA ALA A 121 19.37 34.20 -24.91
C ALA A 121 19.41 34.00 -26.44
N ARG A 122 18.77 32.95 -26.95
CA ARG A 122 18.83 32.60 -28.39
C ARG A 122 17.78 33.31 -29.24
N TYR A 123 16.56 33.43 -28.73
CA TYR A 123 15.39 33.87 -29.50
C TYR A 123 14.69 35.10 -28.90
N GLY A 124 15.20 35.64 -27.79
CA GLY A 124 14.60 36.81 -27.15
C GLY A 124 13.26 36.52 -26.47
N ILE A 125 13.02 35.28 -26.04
CA ILE A 125 11.76 34.86 -25.41
C ILE A 125 11.97 34.11 -24.11
N SER A 126 11.23 34.50 -23.09
CA SER A 126 11.17 33.82 -21.79
C SER A 126 9.91 32.97 -21.72
N LEU A 127 10.07 31.66 -21.53
CA LEU A 127 8.98 30.72 -21.31
C LEU A 127 8.75 30.66 -19.79
N HIS A 128 7.55 31.00 -19.35
CA HIS A 128 7.24 31.18 -17.92
C HIS A 128 6.50 30.00 -17.30
N ALA A 129 5.75 29.28 -18.12
CA ALA A 129 5.06 28.07 -17.71
C ALA A 129 4.72 27.24 -18.94
N ALA A 130 5.32 26.05 -19.02
CA ALA A 130 4.83 24.96 -19.85
C ALA A 130 3.95 24.06 -18.98
N LEU A 131 2.64 24.33 -18.92
CA LEU A 131 1.72 23.50 -18.14
C LEU A 131 1.16 22.40 -19.04
N ILE A 132 1.70 21.20 -18.93
CA ILE A 132 1.06 20.01 -19.49
C ILE A 132 -0.12 19.67 -18.58
N THR A 133 -1.32 19.57 -19.16
CA THR A 133 -2.58 19.38 -18.41
C THR A 133 -3.10 17.95 -18.50
N GLY A 134 -2.74 17.22 -19.55
CA GLY A 134 -3.23 15.86 -19.76
C GLY A 134 -2.35 15.06 -20.70
N ILE A 135 -2.29 13.76 -20.43
CA ILE A 135 -1.64 12.73 -21.25
C ILE A 135 -2.72 11.71 -21.56
N ASP A 136 -3.12 11.67 -22.82
CA ASP A 136 -4.15 10.80 -23.34
C ASP A 136 -3.47 9.58 -24.00
N PRO A 137 -3.48 8.40 -23.38
CA PRO A 137 -3.04 7.15 -24.01
C PRO A 137 -3.96 6.72 -25.17
N PRO A 138 -3.51 5.82 -26.05
CA PRO A 138 -4.39 5.12 -26.99
C PRO A 138 -5.52 4.40 -26.25
N PRO A 139 -6.73 4.31 -26.84
CA PRO A 139 -7.90 3.75 -26.16
C PRO A 139 -7.74 2.28 -25.78
N GLU A 140 -7.03 1.49 -26.59
CA GLU A 140 -6.74 0.09 -26.28
C GLU A 140 -5.83 -0.05 -25.05
N VAL A 141 -4.84 0.84 -24.94
CA VAL A 141 -3.88 0.87 -23.84
C VAL A 141 -4.53 1.38 -22.57
N ASP A 142 -5.37 2.42 -22.65
CA ASP A 142 -6.07 2.96 -21.48
C ASP A 142 -7.01 1.93 -20.86
N SER A 143 -7.75 1.20 -21.71
CA SER A 143 -8.61 0.09 -21.28
C SER A 143 -7.81 -1.02 -20.62
N ALA A 144 -6.69 -1.43 -21.21
CA ALA A 144 -5.81 -2.44 -20.63
C ALA A 144 -5.22 -2.00 -19.29
N LEU A 145 -4.75 -0.75 -19.18
CA LEU A 145 -4.25 -0.16 -17.94
C LEU A 145 -5.34 -0.13 -16.86
N ALA A 146 -6.57 0.25 -17.20
CA ALA A 146 -7.69 0.25 -16.28
C ALA A 146 -8.03 -1.16 -15.78
N ALA A 147 -8.04 -2.15 -16.67
CA ALA A 147 -8.25 -3.55 -16.33
C ALA A 147 -7.14 -4.09 -15.41
N ILE A 148 -5.87 -3.81 -15.73
CA ILE A 148 -4.73 -4.20 -14.91
C ILE A 148 -4.79 -3.57 -13.53
N ASN A 149 -5.08 -2.26 -13.43
CA ASN A 149 -5.19 -1.58 -12.15
C ASN A 149 -6.34 -2.13 -11.31
N THR A 150 -7.47 -2.46 -11.94
CA THR A 150 -8.61 -3.08 -11.26
C THR A 150 -8.24 -4.46 -10.72
N ALA A 151 -7.59 -5.30 -11.54
CA ALA A 151 -7.12 -6.62 -11.13
C ALA A 151 -6.08 -6.54 -10.01
N HIS A 152 -5.12 -5.62 -10.10
CA HIS A 152 -4.10 -5.39 -9.08
C HIS A 152 -4.73 -4.97 -7.74
N ASN A 153 -5.64 -4.00 -7.77
CA ASN A 153 -6.34 -3.55 -6.57
C ASN A 153 -7.19 -4.68 -5.96
N HIS A 154 -7.83 -5.51 -6.79
CA HIS A 154 -8.59 -6.67 -6.33
C HIS A 154 -7.68 -7.68 -5.63
N VAL A 155 -6.58 -8.08 -6.28
CA VAL A 155 -5.61 -9.04 -5.71
C VAL A 155 -4.99 -8.48 -4.43
N SER A 156 -4.61 -7.20 -4.41
CA SER A 156 -4.08 -6.55 -3.20
C SER A 156 -5.09 -6.56 -2.05
N SER A 157 -6.38 -6.36 -2.35
CA SER A 157 -7.46 -6.43 -1.36
C SER A 157 -7.64 -7.85 -0.82
N GLU A 158 -7.65 -8.87 -1.70
CA GLU A 158 -7.78 -10.28 -1.30
C GLU A 158 -6.60 -10.75 -0.47
N ILE A 159 -5.37 -10.37 -0.84
CA ILE A 159 -4.15 -10.68 -0.08
C ILE A 159 -4.25 -10.06 1.32
N SER A 160 -4.68 -8.80 1.42
CA SER A 160 -4.82 -8.11 2.71
C SER A 160 -5.84 -8.80 3.61
N LEU A 161 -6.97 -9.23 3.04
CA LEU A 161 -8.01 -9.98 3.77
C LEU A 161 -7.48 -11.34 4.23
N ALA A 162 -6.84 -12.09 3.33
CA ALA A 162 -6.28 -13.41 3.63
C ALA A 162 -5.21 -13.32 4.72
N GLN A 163 -4.35 -12.30 4.67
CA GLN A 163 -3.33 -12.03 5.68
C GLN A 163 -3.97 -11.73 7.04
N ALA A 164 -4.96 -10.85 7.10
CA ALA A 164 -5.67 -10.54 8.34
C ALA A 164 -6.37 -11.77 8.94
N ALA A 165 -6.98 -12.61 8.09
CA ALA A 165 -7.60 -13.86 8.52
C ALA A 165 -6.57 -14.87 9.07
N ALA A 166 -5.40 -14.97 8.44
CA ALA A 166 -4.30 -15.80 8.90
C ALA A 166 -3.77 -15.31 10.26
N ASP A 167 -3.53 -14.01 10.41
CA ASP A 167 -3.05 -13.41 11.66
C ASP A 167 -4.05 -13.62 12.80
N GLN A 168 -5.35 -13.44 12.53
CA GLN A 168 -6.40 -13.74 13.51
C GLN A 168 -6.39 -15.21 13.92
N LYS A 169 -6.22 -16.14 12.97
CA LYS A 169 -6.16 -17.57 13.24
C LYS A 169 -4.94 -17.94 14.08
N ILE A 170 -3.77 -17.34 13.81
CA ILE A 170 -2.56 -17.57 14.60
C ILE A 170 -2.78 -17.11 16.06
N VAL A 171 -3.36 -15.93 16.25
CA VAL A 171 -3.65 -15.41 17.60
C VAL A 171 -4.66 -16.31 18.32
N GLN A 172 -5.72 -16.76 17.64
CA GLN A 172 -6.70 -17.68 18.21
C GLN A 172 -6.07 -19.03 18.58
N SER A 173 -5.22 -19.59 17.72
CA SER A 173 -4.52 -20.85 18.01
C SER A 173 -3.60 -20.73 19.23
N ARG A 174 -2.86 -19.61 19.36
CA ARG A 174 -2.02 -19.37 20.56
C ARG A 174 -2.85 -19.31 21.84
N ARG A 175 -3.96 -18.57 21.82
CA ARG A 175 -4.89 -18.48 22.96
C ARG A 175 -5.52 -19.82 23.30
N ALA A 176 -5.88 -20.62 22.30
CA ALA A 176 -6.44 -21.95 22.52
C ALA A 176 -5.44 -22.88 23.23
N VAL A 177 -4.18 -22.86 22.80
CA VAL A 177 -3.11 -23.63 23.47
C VAL A 177 -2.93 -23.16 24.91
N GLU A 178 -2.91 -21.85 25.16
CA GLU A 178 -2.78 -21.29 26.51
C GLU A 178 -3.94 -21.75 27.42
N ILE A 179 -5.18 -21.65 26.94
CA ILE A 179 -6.37 -22.12 27.69
C ILE A 179 -6.27 -23.61 28.00
N GLU A 180 -5.88 -24.43 27.02
CA GLU A 180 -5.78 -25.88 27.23
C GLU A 180 -4.68 -26.23 28.22
N THR A 181 -3.54 -25.53 28.17
CA THR A 181 -2.46 -25.73 29.16
C THR A 181 -2.89 -25.33 30.57
N LEU A 182 -3.67 -24.25 30.71
CA LEU A 182 -4.21 -23.82 32.00
C LEU A 182 -5.27 -24.80 32.53
N ASN A 183 -6.14 -25.32 31.66
CA ASN A 183 -7.13 -26.34 32.02
C ASN A 183 -6.44 -27.62 32.52
N ALA A 184 -5.41 -28.10 31.80
CA ALA A 184 -4.65 -29.28 32.20
C ALA A 184 -3.98 -29.09 33.57
N GLN A 185 -3.42 -27.90 33.85
CA GLN A 185 -2.87 -27.57 35.16
C GLN A 185 -3.95 -27.55 36.26
N ALA A 186 -5.10 -26.93 35.97
CA ALA A 186 -6.23 -26.84 36.89
C ALA A 186 -6.85 -28.21 37.22
N GLU A 187 -6.82 -29.18 36.30
CA GLU A 187 -7.28 -30.55 36.57
C GLU A 187 -6.29 -31.34 37.44
N VAL A 188 -4.99 -31.13 37.25
CA VAL A 188 -3.94 -31.84 37.98
C VAL A 188 -3.77 -31.29 39.41
N GLU A 189 -3.94 -29.98 39.60
CA GLU A 189 -3.69 -29.32 40.88
C GLU A 189 -4.49 -29.93 42.08
N PRO A 190 -5.81 -30.19 41.99
CA PRO A 190 -6.56 -30.86 43.05
C PRO A 190 -6.05 -32.27 43.36
N LEU A 191 -5.61 -33.01 42.34
CA LEU A 191 -5.08 -34.37 42.51
C LEU A 191 -3.75 -34.34 43.28
N VAL A 192 -2.88 -33.38 42.95
CA VAL A 192 -1.61 -33.17 43.66
C VAL A 192 -1.86 -32.73 45.10
N GLN A 193 -2.76 -31.79 45.33
CA GLN A 193 -3.14 -31.34 46.67
C GLN A 193 -3.71 -32.50 47.51
N LEU A 194 -4.59 -33.32 46.94
CA LEU A 194 -5.14 -34.50 47.62
C LEU A 194 -4.05 -35.54 47.92
N ALA A 195 -3.16 -35.81 46.98
CA ALA A 195 -2.04 -36.74 47.17
C ALA A 195 -1.14 -36.27 48.32
N GLU A 196 -0.86 -34.97 48.42
CA GLU A 196 -0.06 -34.39 49.50
C GLU A 196 -0.78 -34.48 50.86
N GLN A 197 -2.08 -34.20 50.91
CA GLN A 197 -2.89 -34.40 52.12
C GLN A 197 -2.86 -35.86 52.59
N LEU A 198 -3.01 -36.82 51.67
CA LEU A 198 -2.92 -38.24 51.98
C LEU A 198 -1.52 -38.62 52.49
N ARG A 199 -0.46 -38.02 51.93
CA ARG A 199 0.94 -38.23 52.35
C ARG A 199 1.17 -37.75 53.78
N GLN A 200 0.66 -36.57 54.13
CA GLN A 200 0.72 -36.01 55.48
C GLN A 200 -0.05 -36.87 56.48
N LEU A 201 -1.25 -37.33 56.11
CA LEU A 201 -2.05 -38.26 56.91
C LEU A 201 -1.32 -39.57 57.18
N ARG A 202 -0.63 -40.14 56.18
CA ARG A 202 0.20 -41.33 56.33
C ARG A 202 1.37 -41.11 57.29
N ALA A 203 2.01 -39.95 57.24
CA ALA A 203 3.12 -39.62 58.14
C ALA A 203 2.68 -39.57 59.62
N ASN A 204 1.42 -39.21 59.89
CA ASN A 204 0.84 -39.11 61.23
C ASN A 204 0.43 -40.47 61.85
N GLY A 205 0.68 -41.60 61.17
CA GLY A 205 0.51 -42.96 61.71
C GLY A 205 -0.71 -43.73 61.19
N ALA A 206 -0.75 -45.04 61.47
CA ALA A 206 -1.69 -45.99 60.85
C ALA A 206 -3.18 -45.73 61.17
N GLY A 207 -3.50 -45.07 62.29
CA GLY A 207 -4.88 -44.75 62.70
C GLY A 207 -5.36 -43.33 62.32
N ALA A 208 -4.49 -42.50 61.74
CA ALA A 208 -4.80 -41.09 61.47
C ALA A 208 -5.90 -40.91 60.42
N LEU A 209 -5.97 -41.80 59.43
CA LEU A 209 -6.97 -41.76 58.37
C LEU A 209 -8.39 -42.07 58.89
N GLU A 210 -8.53 -43.10 59.72
CA GLU A 210 -9.82 -43.44 60.35
C GLU A 210 -10.32 -42.32 61.26
N ALA A 211 -9.42 -41.72 62.05
CA ALA A 211 -9.74 -40.59 62.90
C ALA A 211 -10.20 -39.36 62.08
N TYR A 212 -9.55 -39.08 60.95
CA TYR A 212 -9.92 -37.99 60.04
C TYR A 212 -11.31 -38.18 59.43
N VAL A 213 -11.60 -39.38 58.88
CA VAL A 213 -12.92 -39.71 58.33
C VAL A 213 -14.00 -39.61 59.40
N ARG A 214 -13.73 -40.07 60.63
CA ARG A 214 -14.65 -39.97 61.76
C ARG A 214 -14.95 -38.50 62.10
N ASN A 215 -13.93 -37.65 62.19
CA ASN A 215 -14.10 -36.22 62.51
C ASN A 215 -14.86 -35.46 61.41
N ILE A 216 -14.60 -35.76 60.13
CA ILE A 216 -15.36 -35.17 59.02
C ILE A 216 -16.81 -35.60 59.06
N LYS A 217 -17.10 -36.90 59.24
CA LYS A 217 -18.48 -37.41 59.36
C LYS A 217 -19.23 -36.68 60.48
N MET A 218 -18.62 -36.53 61.65
CA MET A 218 -19.21 -35.81 62.77
C MET A 218 -19.52 -34.34 62.43
N ASN A 219 -18.65 -33.65 61.69
CA ASN A 219 -18.90 -32.27 61.24
C ASN A 219 -19.99 -32.19 60.15
N LEU A 220 -20.04 -33.16 59.24
CA LEU A 220 -21.06 -33.24 58.19
C LEU A 220 -22.44 -33.51 58.81
N TYR A 221 -22.52 -34.42 59.78
CA TYR A 221 -23.75 -34.72 60.52
C TYR A 221 -24.27 -33.52 61.32
N LYS A 222 -23.39 -32.65 61.83
CA LYS A 222 -23.82 -31.38 62.47
C LYS A 222 -24.47 -30.39 61.50
N ARG A 223 -24.13 -30.45 60.21
CA ARG A 223 -24.63 -29.51 59.17
C ARG A 223 -25.79 -30.08 58.35
N ALA A 224 -25.99 -31.40 58.36
CA ALA A 224 -27.04 -32.05 57.60
C ALA A 224 -28.40 -31.91 58.29
N ARG A 225 -29.43 -31.40 57.57
CA ARG A 225 -30.82 -31.30 58.05
C ARG A 225 -31.62 -32.59 57.90
N GLN A 226 -31.20 -33.48 57.01
CA GLN A 226 -31.91 -34.71 56.70
C GLN A 226 -30.90 -35.79 56.33
N LEU A 227 -31.09 -37.00 56.83
CA LEU A 227 -30.11 -38.08 56.78
C LEU A 227 -30.79 -39.30 56.18
N VAL A 228 -30.42 -39.65 54.95
CA VAL A 228 -30.95 -40.83 54.25
C VAL A 228 -30.02 -42.00 54.56
N LEU A 229 -30.49 -42.94 55.39
CA LEU A 229 -29.79 -44.17 55.68
C LEU A 229 -30.18 -45.21 54.62
N SER A 230 -29.28 -45.54 53.70
CA SER A 230 -29.41 -46.75 52.90
C SER A 230 -29.08 -47.95 53.79
N GLY A 231 -30.11 -48.72 54.15
CA GLY A 231 -29.95 -49.95 54.93
C GLY A 231 -29.08 -50.96 54.17
N GLN A 232 -28.10 -51.56 54.85
CA GLN A 232 -27.43 -52.76 54.37
C GLN A 232 -28.44 -53.89 54.21
N GLU A 233 -28.55 -54.44 53.01
CA GLU A 233 -29.18 -55.74 52.81
C GLU A 233 -28.33 -56.83 53.49
N GLY A 234 -28.92 -57.45 54.51
CA GLY A 234 -28.94 -58.89 54.67
C GLY A 234 -27.61 -59.61 54.91
N ALA A 235 -27.31 -59.82 56.20
CA ALA A 235 -26.65 -61.05 56.62
C ALA A 235 -27.47 -62.27 56.16
N LYS A 236 -26.79 -63.25 55.57
CA LYS A 236 -27.19 -64.66 55.59
C LYS A 236 -26.21 -65.42 56.48
#